data_AF-A0A353CSF5-F1
#
_entry.id   AF-A0A353CSF5-F1
#
_cell.length_a   1.000
_cell.length_b   1.000
_cell.length_c   1.000
_cell.angle_alpha   90.00
_cell.angle_beta   90.00
_cell.angle_gamma   90.00
#
_symmetry.space_group_name_H-M   'P 1'
#
loop_
_entity.id
_entity.type
_entity.pdbx_description
1 polymer ?
#
loop_
_entity_poly.entity_id
_entity_poly.type
_entity_poly.pdbx_seq_one_letter_code
_entity_poly.pdbx_strand_id
1 'polypeptide(L)'
;ALAERAAFKAMAPASQSAAADADWDVVSAIESGKLKRAEIKKEELPEELREMSDKELDKTIDAKLAERKKIKEEISRLQAERRSYIEEQEKKSAGGPETLDKAMLQTVRSQASRKGYKFTGQ
;
A
#
# COMPACT_ATOMS: atom_id res chain seq x y z
N ALA A 1 9.48 11.64 5.17
CA ALA A 1 9.35 11.57 3.70
C ALA A 1 9.22 10.12 3.16
N LEU A 2 10.28 9.31 3.10
CA LEU A 2 10.20 7.95 2.49
C LEU A 2 9.23 7.02 3.23
N ALA A 3 9.27 7.01 4.56
CA ALA A 3 8.39 6.17 5.39
C ALA A 3 6.90 6.55 5.31
N GLU A 4 6.59 7.83 5.11
CA GLU A 4 5.21 8.29 4.91
C GLU A 4 4.72 8.00 3.50
N ARG A 5 5.58 8.19 2.49
CA ARG A 5 5.25 7.85 1.11
C ARG A 5 5.03 6.35 0.93
N ALA A 6 5.83 5.53 1.61
CA ALA A 6 5.63 4.08 1.68
C ALA A 6 4.31 3.71 2.37
N ALA A 7 3.98 4.37 3.49
CA ALA A 7 2.71 4.16 4.17
C ALA A 7 1.51 4.54 3.29
N PHE A 8 1.58 5.68 2.59
CA PHE A 8 0.55 6.13 1.66
C PHE A 8 0.35 5.15 0.51
N LYS A 9 1.43 4.66 -0.12
CA LYS A 9 1.34 3.64 -1.17
C LYS A 9 0.73 2.33 -0.67
N ALA A 10 1.11 1.89 0.54
CA ALA A 10 0.55 0.68 1.13
C ALA A 10 -0.94 0.82 1.53
N MET A 11 -1.45 2.06 1.62
CA MET A 11 -2.86 2.36 1.88
C MET A 11 -3.74 2.34 0.62
N ALA A 12 -3.12 2.24 -0.58
CA ALA A 12 -3.87 2.17 -1.82
C ALA A 12 -4.72 0.89 -1.88
N PRO A 13 -5.94 0.95 -2.47
CA PRO A 13 -6.79 -0.23 -2.63
C PRO A 13 -6.03 -1.37 -3.29
N ALA A 14 -6.24 -2.61 -2.81
CA ALA A 14 -5.55 -3.79 -3.33
C ALA A 14 -5.67 -3.95 -4.86
N SER A 15 -6.84 -3.62 -5.41
CA SER A 15 -7.11 -3.62 -6.85
C SER A 15 -6.28 -2.58 -7.62
N GLN A 16 -6.06 -1.41 -7.02
CA GLN A 16 -5.30 -0.31 -7.63
C GLN A 16 -3.80 -0.62 -7.64
N SER A 17 -3.30 -1.19 -6.54
CA SER A 17 -1.91 -1.67 -6.44
C SER A 17 -1.65 -2.83 -7.40
N ALA A 18 -2.55 -3.83 -7.45
CA ALA A 18 -2.43 -4.95 -8.37
C ALA A 18 -2.46 -4.50 -9.85
N ALA A 19 -3.33 -3.54 -10.19
CA ALA A 19 -3.39 -3.02 -11.57
C ALA A 19 -2.12 -2.27 -12.01
N ALA A 20 -1.45 -1.59 -11.07
CA ALA A 20 -0.21 -0.86 -11.32
C ALA A 20 0.99 -1.79 -11.57
N ASP A 21 1.00 -2.96 -10.94
CA ASP A 21 2.11 -3.91 -11.06
C ASP A 21 1.84 -5.05 -12.07
N ALA A 22 0.62 -5.14 -12.58
CA ALA A 22 0.19 -6.19 -13.50
C ALA A 22 0.98 -6.27 -14.82
N ASP A 23 1.66 -5.19 -15.22
CA ASP A 23 2.41 -5.16 -16.47
C ASP A 23 3.76 -5.89 -16.35
N TRP A 24 4.25 -6.12 -15.13
CA TRP A 24 5.55 -6.76 -14.87
C TRP A 24 5.49 -7.94 -13.88
N ASP A 25 4.36 -8.13 -13.19
CA ASP A 25 4.16 -9.21 -12.22
C ASP A 25 2.91 -10.05 -12.56
N VAL A 26 3.15 -11.33 -12.88
CA VAL A 26 2.10 -12.33 -13.15
C VAL A 26 1.11 -12.47 -12.01
N VAL A 27 1.56 -12.43 -10.75
CA VAL A 27 0.66 -12.57 -9.59
C VAL A 27 -0.29 -11.37 -9.53
N SER A 28 0.23 -10.17 -9.80
CA SER A 28 -0.57 -8.94 -9.89
C SER A 28 -1.51 -8.93 -11.10
N ALA A 29 -1.08 -9.47 -12.25
CA ALA A 29 -1.91 -9.57 -13.44
C ALA A 29 -3.09 -10.53 -13.24
N ILE A 30 -2.88 -11.64 -12.51
CA ILE A 30 -3.94 -12.57 -12.13
C ILE A 30 -4.86 -11.95 -11.06
N GLU A 31 -4.31 -11.32 -10.03
CA GLU A 31 -5.08 -10.64 -8.96
C GLU A 31 -5.96 -9.51 -9.51
N SER A 32 -5.48 -8.77 -10.52
CA SER A 32 -6.23 -7.70 -11.19
C SER A 32 -7.19 -8.19 -12.28
N GLY A 33 -7.14 -9.46 -12.67
CA GLY A 33 -7.93 -10.03 -13.76
C GLY A 33 -7.46 -9.64 -15.17
N LYS A 34 -6.31 -8.97 -15.30
CA LYS A 34 -5.69 -8.64 -16.59
C LYS A 34 -5.15 -9.87 -17.33
N LEU A 35 -4.82 -10.94 -16.60
CA LEU A 35 -4.26 -12.18 -17.15
C LEU A 35 -5.01 -13.40 -16.60
N LYS A 36 -5.44 -14.31 -17.49
CA LYS A 36 -5.95 -15.62 -17.07
C LYS A 36 -4.80 -16.62 -16.95
N ARG A 37 -4.93 -17.58 -16.05
CA ARG A 37 -3.93 -18.66 -15.86
C ARG A 37 -3.64 -19.45 -17.14
N ALA A 38 -4.67 -19.69 -17.95
CA ALA A 38 -4.53 -20.38 -19.23
C ALA A 38 -3.79 -19.56 -20.31
N GLU A 39 -3.62 -18.26 -20.11
CA GLU A 39 -2.93 -17.35 -21.03
C GLU A 39 -1.47 -17.11 -20.63
N ILE A 40 -1.00 -17.73 -19.53
CA ILE A 40 0.39 -17.64 -19.09
C ILE A 40 1.27 -18.36 -20.11
N LYS A 41 2.10 -17.59 -20.82
CA LYS A 41 3.12 -18.16 -21.70
C LYS A 41 4.31 -18.63 -20.87
N LYS A 42 4.62 -19.93 -20.95
CA LYS A 42 5.80 -20.48 -20.28
C LYS A 42 7.08 -19.77 -20.72
N GLU A 43 7.17 -19.39 -22.00
CA GLU A 43 8.28 -18.63 -22.57
C GLU A 43 8.52 -17.26 -21.91
N GLU A 44 7.59 -16.72 -21.12
CA GLU A 44 7.77 -15.44 -20.40
C GLU A 44 8.10 -15.66 -18.92
N LEU A 45 8.05 -16.91 -18.44
CA LEU A 45 8.37 -17.27 -17.07
C LEU A 45 9.89 -17.41 -16.85
N PRO A 46 10.39 -17.18 -15.63
CA PRO A 46 11.72 -17.58 -15.19
C PRO A 46 11.97 -19.08 -15.41
N GLU A 47 13.24 -19.45 -15.60
CA GLU A 47 13.67 -20.82 -15.91
C GLU A 47 13.14 -21.84 -14.89
N GLU A 48 13.23 -21.53 -13.60
CA GLU A 48 12.71 -22.37 -12.50
C GLU A 48 11.21 -22.66 -12.60
N LEU A 49 10.43 -21.71 -13.14
CA LEU A 49 8.97 -21.85 -13.29
C LEU A 49 8.59 -22.45 -14.65
N ARG A 50 9.48 -22.39 -15.65
CA ARG A 50 9.29 -23.03 -16.96
C ARG A 50 9.36 -24.54 -16.89
N GLU A 51 10.25 -25.05 -16.05
CA GLU A 51 10.46 -26.50 -15.87
C GLU A 51 9.34 -27.17 -15.05
N MET A 52 8.51 -26.38 -14.35
CA MET A 52 7.37 -26.89 -13.59
C MET A 52 6.22 -27.38 -14.49
N SER A 53 5.51 -28.41 -14.02
CA SER A 53 4.25 -28.81 -14.63
C SER A 53 3.17 -27.75 -14.41
N ASP A 54 2.13 -27.71 -15.25
CA ASP A 54 1.05 -26.71 -15.13
C ASP A 54 0.38 -26.76 -13.75
N LYS A 55 0.24 -27.96 -13.19
CA LYS A 55 -0.32 -28.16 -11.84
C LYS A 55 0.58 -27.62 -10.73
N GLU A 56 1.90 -27.73 -10.88
CA GLU A 56 2.87 -27.20 -9.91
C GLU A 56 2.97 -25.67 -10.02
N LEU A 57 2.92 -25.15 -11.25
CA LEU A 57 2.88 -23.72 -11.50
C LEU A 57 1.64 -23.09 -10.87
N ASP A 58 0.46 -23.69 -11.06
CA ASP A 58 -0.79 -23.21 -10.46
C ASP A 58 -0.73 -23.20 -8.92
N LYS A 59 -0.22 -24.29 -8.32
CA LYS A 59 0.00 -24.37 -6.87
C LYS A 59 0.97 -23.30 -6.36
N THR A 60 2.02 -23.02 -7.13
CA THR A 60 3.00 -21.99 -6.78
C THR A 60 2.37 -20.61 -6.82
N ILE A 61 1.58 -20.32 -7.86
CA ILE A 61 0.84 -19.06 -7.97
C ILE A 61 -0.15 -18.91 -6.81
N ASP A 62 -0.88 -19.96 -6.45
CA ASP A 62 -1.82 -19.96 -5.32
C ASP A 62 -1.11 -19.68 -3.98
N ALA A 63 0.02 -20.35 -3.76
CA ALA A 63 0.84 -20.12 -2.57
C ALA A 63 1.33 -18.67 -2.51
N LYS A 64 1.78 -18.11 -3.63
CA LYS A 64 2.24 -16.71 -3.71
C LYS A 64 1.12 -15.70 -3.51
N LEU A 65 -0.08 -15.97 -4.03
CA LEU A 65 -1.27 -15.16 -3.78
C LEU A 65 -1.65 -15.16 -2.30
N ALA A 66 -1.65 -16.34 -1.66
CA ALA A 66 -1.96 -16.47 -0.24
C ALA A 66 -0.91 -15.76 0.64
N GLU A 67 0.38 -15.94 0.35
CA GLU A 67 1.49 -15.27 1.03
C GLU A 67 1.34 -13.75 0.92
N ARG A 68 1.10 -13.24 -0.28
CA ARG A 68 0.88 -11.80 -0.53
C ARG A 68 -0.31 -11.26 0.26
N LYS A 69 -1.43 -11.98 0.27
CA LYS A 69 -2.62 -11.57 1.03
C LYS A 69 -2.30 -11.44 2.51
N LYS A 70 -1.64 -12.43 3.09
CA LYS A 70 -1.22 -12.43 4.50
C LYS A 70 -0.30 -11.24 4.82
N ILE A 71 0.67 -10.95 3.95
CA ILE A 71 1.57 -9.80 4.12
C ILE A 71 0.80 -8.48 4.05
N LYS A 72 -0.14 -8.32 3.10
CA LYS A 72 -0.98 -7.11 2.99
C LYS A 72 -1.84 -6.89 4.24
N GLU A 73 -2.40 -7.96 4.81
CA GLU A 73 -3.16 -7.92 6.06
C GLU A 73 -2.28 -7.47 7.24
N GLU A 74 -1.07 -8.03 7.35
CA GLU A 74 -0.10 -7.64 8.39
C GLU A 74 0.33 -6.18 8.27
N ILE A 75 0.61 -5.71 7.05
CA ILE A 75 0.93 -4.31 6.79
C ILE A 75 -0.23 -3.41 7.24
N SER A 76 -1.47 -3.79 6.92
CA SER A 76 -2.66 -3.01 7.29
C SER A 76 -2.82 -2.93 8.81
N ARG A 77 -2.57 -4.04 9.53
CA ARG A 77 -2.58 -4.09 10.99
C ARG A 77 -1.51 -3.18 11.59
N LEU A 78 -0.25 -3.35 11.18
CA LEU A 78 0.87 -2.55 11.69
C LEU A 78 0.69 -1.05 11.40
N GLN A 79 0.09 -0.70 10.28
CA GLN A 79 -0.26 0.68 9.98
C GLN A 79 -1.33 1.25 10.92
N ALA A 80 -2.35 0.46 11.27
CA ALA A 80 -3.36 0.87 12.23
C ALA A 80 -2.74 1.09 13.62
N GLU A 81 -1.90 0.16 14.08
CA GLU A 81 -1.15 0.30 15.33
C GLU A 81 -0.26 1.54 15.33
N ARG A 82 0.44 1.79 14.22
CA ARG A 82 1.28 3.00 14.07
C ARG A 82 0.46 4.28 14.17
N ARG A 83 -0.71 4.35 13.52
CA ARG A 83 -1.59 5.52 13.60
C ARG A 83 -2.06 5.76 15.03
N SER A 84 -2.56 4.72 15.70
CA SER A 84 -2.97 4.80 17.10
C SER A 84 -1.85 5.27 18.03
N TYR A 85 -0.62 4.75 17.83
CA TYR A 85 0.53 5.16 18.61
C TYR A 85 0.88 6.64 18.38
N ILE A 86 0.91 7.10 17.13
CA ILE A 86 1.20 8.51 16.81
C ILE A 86 0.14 9.42 17.44
N GLU A 87 -1.15 9.10 17.29
CA GLU A 87 -2.24 9.88 17.90
C GLU A 87 -2.12 9.94 19.43
N GLU A 88 -1.75 8.83 20.07
CA GLU A 88 -1.53 8.80 21.52
C GLU A 88 -0.32 9.66 21.93
N GLN A 89 0.79 9.59 21.20
CA GLN A 89 1.98 10.40 21.48
C GLN A 89 1.74 11.89 21.23
N GLU A 90 0.98 12.25 20.19
CA GLU A 90 0.58 13.64 19.92
C GLU A 90 -0.31 14.19 21.03
N LYS A 91 -1.27 13.40 21.53
CA LYS A 91 -2.10 13.78 22.70
C LYS A 91 -1.26 13.98 23.96
N LYS A 92 -0.28 13.12 24.22
CA LYS A 92 0.66 13.27 25.36
C LYS A 92 1.56 14.50 25.21
N SER A 93 1.89 14.86 23.98
CA SER A 93 2.72 16.02 23.64
C SER A 93 1.92 17.32 23.46
N ALA A 94 0.60 17.30 23.69
CA ALA A 94 -0.30 18.44 23.45
C ALA A 94 -0.06 19.66 24.37
N GLY A 95 0.96 19.62 25.23
CA GLY A 95 1.49 20.75 26.02
C GLY A 95 2.96 21.10 25.74
N GLY A 96 3.60 20.49 24.74
CA GLY A 96 4.99 20.77 24.35
C GLY A 96 5.16 22.11 23.61
N PRO A 97 6.39 22.63 23.50
CA PRO A 97 6.66 23.90 22.83
C PRO A 97 6.17 23.89 21.38
N GLU A 98 5.64 25.02 20.90
CA GLU A 98 5.22 25.22 19.51
C GLU A 98 6.36 24.86 18.56
N THR A 99 6.25 23.71 17.88
CA THR A 99 7.23 23.27 16.90
C THR A 99 7.07 24.07 15.61
N LEU A 100 8.18 24.22 14.86
CA LEU A 100 8.18 24.90 13.57
C LEU A 100 7.11 24.31 12.62
N ASP A 101 6.99 22.98 12.60
CA ASP A 101 6.01 22.28 11.76
C ASP A 101 4.56 22.65 12.11
N LYS A 102 4.25 22.79 13.41
CA LYS A 102 2.92 23.19 13.89
C LYS A 102 2.60 24.63 13.49
N ALA A 103 3.57 25.54 13.64
CA ALA A 103 3.42 26.94 13.22
C ALA A 103 3.26 27.07 11.69
N MET A 104 4.01 26.29 10.90
CA MET A 104 3.85 26.24 9.44
C MET A 104 2.48 25.69 9.04
N LEU A 105 2.03 24.58 9.62
CA LEU A 105 0.71 23.99 9.36
C LEU A 105 -0.43 24.96 9.69
N GLN A 106 -0.36 25.65 10.84
CA GLN A 106 -1.33 26.69 11.20
C GLN A 106 -1.33 27.84 10.18
N THR A 107 -0.14 28.30 9.77
CA THR A 107 -0.01 29.40 8.80
C THR A 107 -0.63 29.01 7.46
N VAL A 108 -0.30 27.83 6.94
CA VAL A 108 -0.84 27.32 5.67
C VAL A 108 -2.36 27.13 5.76
N ARG A 109 -2.88 26.52 6.84
CA ARG A 109 -4.32 26.36 7.06
C ARG A 109 -5.05 27.70 7.15
N SER A 110 -4.47 28.68 7.83
CA SER A 110 -5.04 30.03 7.95
C SER A 110 -5.12 30.72 6.58
N GLN A 111 -4.04 30.68 5.80
CA GLN A 111 -4.02 31.25 4.45
C GLN A 111 -5.01 30.55 3.50
N ALA A 112 -5.10 29.23 3.58
CA ALA A 112 -6.04 28.45 2.79
C ALA A 112 -7.51 28.73 3.19
N SER A 113 -7.80 28.85 4.49
CA SER A 113 -9.15 29.18 4.97
C SER A 113 -9.61 30.56 4.48
N ARG A 114 -8.70 31.55 4.45
CA ARG A 114 -8.97 32.88 3.86
C ARG A 114 -9.30 32.81 2.37
N LYS A 115 -8.79 31.79 1.66
CA LYS A 115 -9.10 31.53 0.25
C LYS A 115 -10.34 30.65 0.05
N GLY A 116 -11.08 30.34 1.11
CA GLY A 116 -12.33 29.57 1.04
C GLY A 116 -12.16 28.05 1.08
N TYR A 117 -10.95 27.54 1.30
CA TYR A 117 -10.75 26.10 1.51
C TYR A 117 -11.32 25.68 2.86
N LYS A 118 -12.11 24.61 2.88
CA LYS A 118 -12.66 24.01 4.10
C LYS A 118 -11.91 22.72 4.42
N PHE A 119 -11.40 22.62 5.63
CA PHE A 119 -10.77 21.40 6.13
C PHE A 119 -11.83 20.60 6.89
N THR A 120 -12.43 19.61 6.24
CA THR A 120 -13.26 18.61 6.93
C THR A 120 -12.34 17.71 7.74
N GLY A 121 -12.63 17.57 9.03
CA GLY A 121 -11.82 16.79 9.97
C GLY A 121 -11.55 15.37 9.48
N GLN A 122 -10.33 14.91 9.78
CA GLN A 122 -9.91 13.52 9.69
C GLN A 122 -10.16 12.87 11.06
#